data_AF-A0A917JVD0-F1
#
_entry.id   AF-A0A917JVD0-F1
#
_cell.length_a   1.000
_cell.length_b   1.000
_cell.length_c   1.000
_cell.angle_alpha   90.00
_cell.angle_beta   90.00
_cell.angle_gamma   90.00
#
_symmetry.space_group_name_H-M   'P 1'
#
loop_
_entity.id
_entity.type
_entity.pdbx_description
1 polymer ?
#
loop_
_entity_poly.entity_id
_entity_poly.type
_entity_poly.pdbx_seq_one_letter_code
_entity_poly.pdbx_strand_id
1 'polypeptide(L)' 'MKPRKVSGCDNGTCAAVYVSDQGTAVVQGNSVAHADGLELGDGESAVELPPDVVLDAVSALVESAHAAAVHRLREVLG' A
#
# COMPACT_ATOMS: atom_id res chain seq x y z
N MET A 1 0.99 7.45 12.60
CA MET A 1 1.37 6.32 11.72
C MET A 1 2.86 6.39 11.39
N LYS A 2 3.53 5.24 11.26
CA LYS A 2 4.92 5.12 10.77
C LYS A 2 4.98 3.98 9.75
N PRO A 3 4.64 4.22 8.48
CA PRO A 3 4.49 3.14 7.52
C PRO A 3 5.85 2.64 7.05
N ARG A 4 5.96 1.32 6.84
CA ARG A 4 7.19 0.66 6.35
C ARG A 4 7.15 0.57 4.84
N LYS A 5 8.20 1.02 4.15
CA LYS A 5 8.30 0.87 2.69
C LYS A 5 8.38 -0.61 2.32
N VAL A 6 7.59 -1.03 1.34
CA VAL A 6 7.56 -2.42 0.86
C VAL A 6 7.85 -2.54 -0.63
N SER A 7 7.69 -1.45 -1.38
CA SER A 7 7.97 -1.41 -2.81
C SER A 7 8.36 0.01 -3.27
N GLY A 8 9.09 0.10 -4.38
CA GLY A 8 9.59 1.34 -4.98
C GLY A 8 11.11 1.48 -4.92
N CYS A 9 11.65 2.55 -5.52
CA CYS A 9 13.10 2.75 -5.65
C CYS A 9 13.79 3.10 -4.31
N ASP A 10 15.06 2.75 -4.13
CA ASP A 10 15.78 3.02 -2.87
C ASP A 10 16.12 4.50 -2.63
N ASN A 11 16.12 5.34 -3.68
CA ASN A 11 16.59 6.72 -3.62
C ASN A 11 15.57 7.73 -4.15
N GLY A 12 15.19 8.73 -3.35
CA GLY A 12 14.43 9.90 -3.79
C GLY A 12 12.91 9.75 -3.71
N THR A 13 12.19 10.54 -4.53
CA THR A 13 10.73 10.69 -4.50
C THR A 13 10.00 9.82 -5.54
N CYS A 14 10.51 8.63 -5.87
CA CYS A 14 9.86 7.75 -6.84
C CYS A 14 8.51 7.22 -6.34
N ALA A 15 7.76 6.62 -7.27
CA ALA A 15 6.68 5.69 -6.99
C ALA A 15 7.08 4.68 -5.91
N ALA A 16 6.29 4.59 -4.85
CA ALA A 16 6.55 3.73 -3.72
C ALA A 16 5.27 3.33 -3.00
N VAL A 17 5.27 2.13 -2.41
CA VAL A 17 4.19 1.66 -1.54
C VAL A 17 4.74 1.33 -0.17
N TYR A 18 3.98 1.71 0.84
CA TYR A 18 4.27 1.45 2.23
C TYR A 18 3.11 0.70 2.87
N VAL A 19 3.38 -0.10 3.89
CA VAL A 19 2.36 -0.74 4.72
C VAL A 19 2.31 -0.04 6.08
N SER A 20 1.13 0.40 6.48
CA SER A 20 0.88 1.00 7.78
C SER A 20 0.87 -0.05 8.90
N ASP A 21 0.92 0.41 10.14
CA ASP A 21 0.72 -0.41 11.33
C ASP A 21 -0.68 -1.04 11.40
N GLN A 22 -1.64 -0.54 10.62
CA GLN A 22 -2.99 -1.09 10.48
C GLN A 22 -3.11 -2.11 9.33
N GLY A 23 -2.00 -2.45 8.66
CA GLY A 23 -2.00 -3.39 7.55
C GLY A 23 -2.57 -2.82 6.23
N THR A 24 -2.71 -1.50 6.13
CA THR A 24 -3.20 -0.82 4.92
C THR A 24 -2.05 -0.24 4.10
N ALA A 25 -2.24 -0.16 2.79
CA ALA A 25 -1.26 0.45 1.90
C ALA A 25 -1.32 1.99 1.97
N VAL A 26 -0.16 2.63 1.95
CA VAL A 26 0.01 4.06 1.69
C VAL A 26 0.82 4.18 0.41
N VAL A 27 0.29 4.91 -0.56
CA VAL A 27 0.84 4.95 -1.92
C VAL A 27 1.38 6.35 -2.22
N GLN A 28 2.63 6.41 -2.66
CA GLN A 28 3.28 7.62 -3.18
C GLN A 28 3.50 7.46 -4.67
N GLY A 29 3.11 8.46 -5.46
CA GLY A 29 3.30 8.47 -6.91
C GLY A 29 2.90 9.80 -7.52
N ASN A 30 2.88 9.86 -8.85
CA ASN A 30 2.42 11.04 -9.56
C ASN A 30 0.90 11.11 -9.48
N SER A 31 0.37 12.26 -9.07
CA SER A 31 -1.08 12.47 -8.94
C SER A 31 -1.77 12.42 -10.30
N VAL A 32 -2.86 11.66 -10.37
CA VAL A 32 -3.74 11.59 -11.53
C VAL A 32 -5.02 12.35 -11.19
N ALA A 33 -5.15 13.56 -11.73
CA ALA A 33 -6.30 14.42 -11.45
C ALA A 33 -7.55 14.01 -12.26
N HIS A 34 -7.36 13.54 -13.49
CA HIS A 34 -8.44 13.13 -14.39
C HIS A 34 -7.93 12.02 -15.32
N ALA A 35 -8.73 10.98 -15.52
CA ALA A 35 -8.51 9.93 -16.50
C ALA A 35 -9.88 9.37 -16.95
N ASP A 36 -10.00 8.95 -18.21
CA ASP A 36 -11.26 8.40 -18.72
C ASP A 36 -11.67 7.17 -17.91
N GLY A 37 -12.88 7.21 -17.32
CA GLY A 37 -13.40 6.14 -16.46
C GLY A 37 -12.91 6.14 -15.01
N LEU A 38 -12.08 7.12 -14.61
CA LEU A 38 -11.69 7.33 -13.21
C LEU A 38 -12.65 8.32 -12.55
N GLU A 39 -13.37 7.86 -11.53
CA GLU A 39 -14.20 8.70 -10.66
C GLU A 39 -13.50 8.82 -9.30
N LEU A 40 -13.34 10.05 -8.80
CA LEU A 40 -12.76 10.34 -7.50
C LEU A 40 -13.78 11.03 -6.62
N GLY A 41 -14.08 10.43 -5.48
CA GLY A 41 -14.92 11.01 -4.43
C GLY A 41 -14.16 12.01 -3.55
N ASP A 42 -14.91 12.65 -2.65
CA ASP A 42 -14.35 13.62 -1.70
C ASP A 42 -13.25 12.99 -0.83
N GLY A 43 -12.05 13.56 -0.89
CA GLY A 43 -10.88 13.09 -0.13
C GLY A 43 -10.13 11.93 -0.77
N GLU A 44 -10.56 11.42 -1.93
CA GLU A 44 -9.81 10.43 -2.69
C GLU A 44 -8.67 11.07 -3.48
N SER A 45 -7.64 10.28 -3.77
CA SER A 45 -6.53 10.68 -4.63
C SER A 45 -6.06 9.48 -5.40
N ALA A 46 -5.92 9.64 -6.72
CA ALA A 46 -5.33 8.63 -7.57
C ALA A 46 -3.87 8.97 -7.84
N VAL A 47 -3.04 7.93 -7.92
CA VAL A 47 -1.65 8.04 -8.35
C VAL A 47 -1.33 6.96 -9.35
N GLU A 48 -0.43 7.27 -10.28
CA GLU A 48 0.10 6.29 -11.22
C GLU A 48 1.34 5.59 -10.64
N LEU A 49 1.39 4.26 -10.80
CA LEU A 49 2.52 3.43 -10.38
C LEU A 49 2.96 2.49 -11.51
N PRO A 50 4.27 2.20 -11.62
CA PRO A 50 4.75 1.10 -12.45
C PRO A 50 4.17 -0.26 -12.01
N PRO A 51 3.85 -1.18 -12.94
CA PRO A 51 3.25 -2.48 -12.60
C PRO A 51 4.09 -3.34 -11.64
N ASP A 52 5.41 -3.32 -11.78
CA ASP A 52 6.35 -4.01 -10.89
C ASP A 52 6.23 -3.51 -9.45
N VAL A 53 6.13 -2.17 -9.27
CA VAL A 53 5.93 -1.57 -7.94
C VAL A 53 4.62 -2.05 -7.31
N VAL A 54 3.55 -2.17 -8.10
CA VAL A 54 2.25 -2.69 -7.63
C VAL A 54 2.34 -4.17 -7.25
N LEU A 55 2.97 -5.00 -8.06
CA LEU A 55 3.08 -6.45 -7.81
C LEU A 55 3.89 -6.78 -6.55
N ASP A 56 5.00 -6.07 -6.34
CA ASP A 56 5.80 -6.19 -5.12
C ASP A 56 4.99 -5.77 -3.88
N ALA A 57 4.20 -4.70 -4.00
CA ALA A 57 3.34 -4.23 -2.93
C ALA A 57 2.23 -5.24 -2.58
N VAL A 58 1.61 -5.85 -3.58
CA VAL A 58 0.59 -6.91 -3.38
C VAL A 58 1.19 -8.07 -2.60
N SER A 59 2.39 -8.52 -2.96
CA SER A 59 3.09 -9.60 -2.26
C SER A 59 3.28 -9.26 -0.77
N ALA A 60 3.76 -8.06 -0.47
CA ALA A 60 3.96 -7.61 0.91
C ALA A 60 2.66 -7.43 1.72
N LEU A 61 1.56 -7.03 1.06
CA LEU A 61 0.24 -6.91 1.70
C LEU A 61 -0.33 -8.29 2.07
N VAL A 62 -0.16 -9.28 1.21
CA VAL A 62 -0.55 -10.67 1.49
C VAL A 62 0.18 -11.20 2.72
N GLU A 63 1.50 -10.98 2.81
CA GLU A 63 2.28 -11.37 4.00
C GLU A 63 1.78 -10.67 5.27
N SER A 64 1.48 -9.38 5.17
CA SER A 64 0.99 -8.57 6.30
C SER A 64 -0.39 -9.04 6.79
N ALA A 65 -1.29 -9.40 5.87
CA ALA A 65 -2.61 -9.94 6.21
C ALA A 65 -2.50 -11.28 6.96
N HIS A 66 -1.61 -12.16 6.53
CA HIS A 66 -1.36 -13.43 7.22
C HIS A 66 -0.79 -13.20 8.63
N ALA A 67 0.17 -12.29 8.79
CA ALA A 67 0.72 -11.94 10.09
C ALA A 67 -0.36 -11.43 11.05
N ALA A 68 -1.27 -10.56 10.56
CA ALA A 68 -2.38 -10.05 11.34
C ALA A 68 -3.40 -11.15 11.70
N ALA A 69 -3.66 -12.10 10.81
CA ALA A 69 -4.51 -13.26 11.09
C ALA A 69 -3.91 -14.17 12.17
N VAL A 70 -2.61 -14.46 12.07
CA VAL A 70 -1.87 -15.26 13.07
C VAL A 70 -1.86 -14.58 14.43
N HIS A 71 -1.67 -13.25 14.48
CA HIS A 71 -1.73 -12.49 15.74
C HIS A 71 -3.10 -12.62 16.40
N ARG A 72 -4.19 -12.39 15.66
CA ARG A 72 -5.56 -12.52 16.17
C ARG A 72 -5.87 -13.93 16.67
N LEU A 73 -5.40 -14.95 15.96
CA LEU A 73 -5.57 -16.33 16.42
C LEU A 73 -4.86 -16.58 17.77
N ARG A 74 -3.66 -16.02 17.97
CA ARG A 74 -2.94 -16.14 19.25
C ARG A 74 -3.65 -15.44 20.40
N GLU A 75 -4.28 -14.30 20.16
CA GLU A 75 -5.07 -13.59 21.17
C GLU A 75 -6.33 -14.36 21.58
N VAL A 76 -6.90 -15.17 20.67
CA VAL A 76 -8.08 -16.01 20.96
C VAL A 76 -7.69 -17.32 21.67
N LEU A 77 -6.50 -17.86 21.37
CA LEU A 77 -6.03 -19.15 21.89
C LEU A 77 -5.15 -19.04 23.16
N GLY A 78 -4.79 -17.83 23.58
CA GLY A 78 -4.05 -17.54 24.81
C GLY A 78 -4.95 -17.13 25.95
#